data_AF-A0A853EMR1-F1
#
_entry.id   AF-A0A853EMR1-F1
#
_cell.length_a   1.000
_cell.length_b   1.000
_cell.length_c   1.000
_cell.angle_alpha   90.00
_cell.angle_beta   90.00
_cell.angle_gamma   90.00
#
_symmetry.space_group_name_H-M   'P 1'
#
loop_
_entity.id
_entity.type
_entity.pdbx_description
1 polymer ?
#
loop_
_entity_poly.entity_id
_entity_poly.type
_entity_poly.pdbx_seq_one_letter_code
_entity_poly.pdbx_strand_id
1 'polypeptide(L)'
;MLAACGGILGQYNQEDGNPLLGGLLFIAVGSGLVIWGRRLKAQRIPVRPKARKAPRATNPASPARAPKPVASGAGGKVWVMDITPQLQEGWGFVLNGQLSLYVMDKHHAAIHKLVRNHGRFVPRGRGGNGVLATWADVIAEPSNRYDSDAVRVQVRGMPVGYFAMEWKDLAHEHLKQAGRKPVRIPVVVRWWRQDEYVWAFGSMAEAERFAAWAAQQDLEA
;
A
#
# COMPACT_ATOMS: atom_id res chain seq x y z
N MET A 1 34.89 41.26 1.95
CA MET A 1 34.19 41.83 3.12
C MET A 1 32.82 42.33 2.67
N LEU A 2 31.76 41.83 3.33
CA LEU A 2 30.39 42.37 3.53
C LEU A 2 29.62 43.09 2.38
N ALA A 3 28.49 42.50 1.99
CA ALA A 3 27.12 43.08 1.91
C ALA A 3 26.17 42.02 1.32
N ALA A 4 25.21 41.45 2.06
CA ALA A 4 23.83 41.93 2.20
C ALA A 4 23.06 42.02 0.87
N CYS A 5 22.24 40.99 0.56
CA CYS A 5 21.19 41.06 -0.46
C CYS A 5 19.89 40.50 0.12
N GLY A 6 19.00 41.42 0.52
CA GLY A 6 17.56 41.20 0.50
C GLY A 6 16.96 42.12 -0.57
N GLY A 7 15.95 41.63 -1.29
CA GLY A 7 15.04 42.45 -2.10
C GLY A 7 14.76 41.92 -3.51
N ILE A 8 13.50 42.10 -3.93
CA ILE A 8 12.89 41.87 -5.25
C ILE A 8 12.39 40.41 -5.42
N LEU A 9 11.16 40.02 -5.07
CA LEU A 9 9.85 40.59 -5.47
C LEU A 9 9.80 40.90 -6.98
N GLY A 10 9.86 39.83 -7.77
CA GLY A 10 9.53 39.84 -9.18
C GLY A 10 8.01 39.95 -9.38
N GLN A 11 7.64 41.07 -10.00
CA GLN A 11 6.32 41.51 -10.40
C GLN A 11 5.49 40.42 -11.11
N TYR A 12 4.28 40.17 -10.58
CA TYR A 12 3.18 39.65 -11.38
C TYR A 12 2.72 40.78 -12.30
N ASN A 13 3.12 40.72 -13.57
CA ASN A 13 2.52 41.57 -14.60
C ASN A 13 1.08 41.10 -14.83
N GLN A 14 0.19 42.05 -14.57
CA GLN A 14 -1.21 42.06 -14.97
C GLN A 14 -1.26 42.44 -16.45
N GLU A 15 -1.51 41.47 -17.32
CA GLU A 15 -1.94 41.70 -18.71
C GLU A 15 -3.08 40.72 -19.05
N ASP A 16 -4.29 41.27 -19.10
CA ASP A 16 -5.42 40.94 -19.96
C ASP A 16 -5.57 39.48 -20.45
N GLY A 17 -6.21 38.64 -19.62
CA GLY A 17 -6.65 37.30 -19.99
C GLY A 17 -7.98 36.95 -19.33
N ASN A 18 -9.02 36.84 -20.14
CA ASN A 18 -10.41 36.59 -19.78
C ASN A 18 -10.60 35.47 -18.70
N PRO A 19 -11.21 35.73 -17.53
CA PRO A 19 -11.35 34.75 -16.42
C PRO A 19 -12.21 33.53 -16.76
N LEU A 20 -12.88 33.55 -17.92
CA LEU A 20 -13.67 32.44 -18.46
C LEU A 20 -12.83 31.26 -18.97
N LEU A 21 -11.57 31.48 -19.38
CA LEU A 21 -10.72 30.41 -19.92
C LEU A 21 -10.11 29.51 -18.84
N GLY A 22 -9.81 30.06 -17.66
CA GLY A 22 -9.33 29.27 -16.51
C GLY A 22 -10.41 28.33 -15.95
N GLY A 23 -11.68 28.78 -15.91
CA GLY A 23 -12.81 27.98 -15.42
C GLY A 23 -13.20 26.83 -16.35
N LEU A 24 -13.09 27.02 -17.67
CA LEU A 24 -13.43 25.99 -18.67
C LEU A 24 -12.47 24.78 -18.62
N LEU A 25 -11.19 25.00 -18.27
CA LEU A 25 -10.22 23.91 -18.17
C LEU A 25 -10.55 22.93 -17.02
N PHE A 26 -11.04 23.45 -15.89
CA PHE A 26 -11.45 22.61 -14.75
C PHE A 26 -12.73 21.82 -15.03
N ILE A 27 -13.69 22.40 -15.77
CA ILE A 27 -14.92 21.71 -16.16
C ILE A 27 -14.62 20.57 -17.15
N ALA A 28 -13.70 20.78 -18.11
CA ALA A 28 -13.33 19.75 -19.08
C ALA A 28 -12.65 18.53 -18.40
N VAL A 29 -11.74 18.75 -17.45
CA VAL A 29 -11.06 17.66 -16.70
C VAL A 29 -12.04 16.94 -15.76
N GLY A 30 -12.92 17.68 -15.07
CA GLY A 30 -13.95 17.08 -14.21
C GLY A 30 -14.95 16.22 -14.99
N SER A 31 -15.34 16.65 -16.20
CA SER A 31 -16.25 15.92 -17.08
C SER A 31 -15.64 14.59 -17.57
N GLY A 32 -14.34 14.58 -17.87
CA GLY A 32 -13.61 13.39 -18.30
C GLY A 32 -13.58 12.29 -17.23
N LEU A 33 -13.38 12.65 -15.96
CA LEU A 33 -13.40 11.72 -14.82
C LEU A 33 -14.78 11.07 -14.59
N VAL A 34 -15.86 11.84 -14.77
CA VAL A 34 -17.24 11.32 -14.63
C VAL A 34 -17.60 10.38 -15.79
N ILE A 35 -17.18 10.69 -17.01
CA ILE A 35 -17.39 9.83 -18.18
C ILE A 35 -16.58 8.54 -18.06
N TRP A 36 -15.33 8.60 -17.58
CA TRP A 36 -14.51 7.42 -17.34
C TRP A 36 -15.09 6.53 -16.24
N GLY A 37 -15.55 7.09 -15.12
CA GLY A 37 -16.25 6.37 -14.06
C GLY A 37 -17.56 5.70 -14.53
N ARG A 38 -18.31 6.35 -15.43
CA ARG A 38 -19.50 5.74 -16.07
C ARG A 38 -19.13 4.63 -17.05
N ARG A 39 -18.01 4.74 -17.77
CA ARG A 39 -17.52 3.73 -18.72
C ARG A 39 -17.04 2.45 -18.00
N LEU A 40 -16.47 2.58 -16.81
CA LEU A 40 -16.12 1.43 -15.94
C LEU A 40 -17.36 0.69 -15.43
N LYS A 41 -18.45 1.41 -15.13
CA LYS A 41 -19.76 0.79 -14.77
C LYS A 41 -20.42 0.06 -15.95
N ALA A 42 -20.15 0.47 -17.19
CA ALA A 42 -20.69 -0.16 -18.40
C ALA A 42 -19.90 -1.44 -18.79
N GLN A 43 -18.65 -1.56 -18.37
CA GLN A 43 -17.89 -2.81 -18.46
C GLN A 43 -18.33 -3.73 -17.32
N ARG A 44 -19.48 -4.36 -17.51
CA ARG A 44 -19.92 -5.53 -16.74
C ARG A 44 -18.84 -6.60 -16.86
N ILE A 45 -17.90 -6.62 -15.91
CA ILE A 45 -17.06 -7.79 -15.64
C ILE A 45 -18.01 -8.98 -15.56
N PRO A 46 -17.88 -10.00 -16.43
CA PRO A 46 -18.79 -11.14 -16.40
C PRO A 46 -18.56 -11.90 -15.11
N VAL A 47 -19.36 -11.59 -14.09
CA VAL A 47 -19.48 -12.40 -12.89
C VAL A 47 -20.13 -13.70 -13.35
N ARG A 48 -19.31 -14.75 -13.56
CA ARG A 48 -19.81 -16.09 -13.85
C ARG A 48 -20.85 -16.46 -12.78
N PRO A 49 -22.08 -16.84 -13.17
CA PRO A 49 -23.13 -17.11 -12.21
C PRO A 49 -22.78 -18.33 -11.34
N LYS A 50 -23.00 -18.09 -10.05
CA LYS A 50 -22.90 -19.02 -8.92
C LYS A 50 -23.64 -20.32 -9.23
N ALA A 51 -22.91 -21.42 -9.43
CA ALA A 51 -23.52 -22.75 -9.53
C ALA A 51 -24.12 -23.14 -8.18
N ARG A 52 -25.37 -23.58 -8.25
CA ARG A 52 -26.29 -23.92 -7.16
C ARG A 52 -25.80 -25.18 -6.41
N LYS A 53 -25.92 -25.15 -5.08
CA LYS A 53 -25.57 -26.25 -4.15
C LYS A 53 -26.35 -27.54 -4.46
N ALA A 54 -25.65 -28.68 -4.44
CA ALA A 54 -26.22 -30.00 -4.14
C ALA A 54 -25.85 -30.41 -2.69
N PRO A 55 -26.66 -31.23 -1.99
CA PRO A 55 -26.57 -31.39 -0.54
C PRO A 55 -25.62 -32.49 -0.06
N ARG A 56 -24.98 -32.16 1.07
CA ARG A 56 -24.60 -32.99 2.24
C ARG A 56 -23.64 -34.18 2.06
N ALA A 57 -22.48 -34.07 2.72
CA ALA A 57 -21.91 -35.14 3.52
C ALA A 57 -21.20 -34.54 4.75
N THR A 58 -21.78 -34.78 5.92
CA THR A 58 -21.16 -34.63 7.24
C THR A 58 -20.06 -35.66 7.40
N ASN A 59 -18.86 -35.26 7.82
CA ASN A 59 -18.00 -36.00 8.77
C ASN A 59 -16.73 -35.21 9.17
N PRO A 60 -16.09 -35.56 10.31
CA PRO A 60 -15.79 -34.61 11.37
C PRO A 60 -14.36 -34.04 11.36
N ALA A 61 -14.20 -33.04 12.24
CA ALA A 61 -13.00 -32.28 12.57
C ALA A 61 -11.66 -33.06 12.47
N SER A 62 -10.77 -32.55 11.61
CA SER A 62 -9.33 -32.71 11.79
C SER A 62 -8.76 -31.40 12.36
N PRO A 63 -7.93 -31.44 13.41
CA PRO A 63 -7.43 -30.23 14.05
C PRO A 63 -6.52 -29.47 13.08
N ALA A 64 -6.86 -28.20 12.85
CA ALA A 64 -6.02 -27.27 12.11
C ALA A 64 -4.66 -27.16 12.80
N ARG A 65 -3.63 -27.73 12.16
CA ARG A 65 -2.23 -27.51 12.54
C ARG A 65 -1.95 -26.02 12.34
N ALA A 66 -1.83 -25.28 13.44
CA ALA A 66 -1.42 -23.88 13.40
C ALA A 66 -0.13 -23.76 12.56
N PRO A 67 -0.02 -22.79 11.64
CA PRO A 67 1.23 -22.56 10.94
C PRO A 67 2.31 -22.22 11.97
N LYS A 68 3.39 -23.00 12.00
CA LYS A 68 4.56 -22.71 12.84
C LYS A 68 5.02 -21.28 12.51
N PRO A 69 5.29 -20.43 13.52
CA PRO A 69 5.92 -19.15 13.27
C PRO A 69 7.25 -19.42 12.57
N VAL A 70 7.41 -18.90 11.36
CA VAL A 70 8.72 -18.86 10.69
C VAL A 70 9.58 -18.00 11.60
N ALA A 71 10.62 -18.62 12.17
CA ALA A 71 11.50 -17.97 13.11
C ALA A 71 12.00 -16.65 12.50
N SER A 72 11.68 -15.54 13.16
CA SER A 72 12.33 -14.26 12.90
C SER A 72 13.77 -14.42 13.35
N GLY A 73 14.63 -14.88 12.44
CA GLY A 73 16.04 -15.16 12.72
C GLY A 73 16.76 -13.86 13.06
N ALA A 74 16.94 -13.61 14.36
CA ALA A 74 17.88 -12.63 14.85
C ALA A 74 19.31 -13.09 14.48
N GLY A 75 20.02 -12.30 13.67
CA GLY A 75 21.46 -12.44 13.40
C GLY A 75 21.88 -12.88 11.99
N GLY A 76 20.95 -13.24 11.10
CA GLY A 76 21.26 -13.61 9.71
C GLY A 76 21.31 -12.40 8.74
N LYS A 77 22.16 -12.46 7.71
CA LYS A 77 22.16 -11.48 6.60
C LYS A 77 20.78 -11.46 5.93
N VAL A 78 20.07 -10.34 6.05
CA VAL A 78 18.77 -10.11 5.42
C VAL A 78 18.95 -9.80 3.93
N TRP A 79 18.02 -10.28 3.10
CA TRP A 79 17.90 -9.87 1.71
C TRP A 79 16.88 -8.73 1.60
N VAL A 80 17.28 -7.58 1.09
CA VAL A 80 16.35 -6.47 0.82
C VAL A 80 15.85 -6.59 -0.61
N MET A 81 14.54 -6.64 -0.77
CA MET A 81 13.87 -6.58 -2.06
C MET A 81 13.91 -5.14 -2.56
N ASP A 82 14.75 -4.87 -3.57
CA ASP A 82 14.82 -3.57 -4.22
C ASP A 82 13.76 -3.48 -5.33
N ILE A 83 12.82 -2.57 -5.16
CA ILE A 83 11.74 -2.31 -6.11
C ILE A 83 11.90 -0.99 -6.86
N THR A 84 13.00 -0.26 -6.62
CA THR A 84 13.23 1.08 -7.17
C THR A 84 13.13 1.11 -8.70
N PRO A 85 13.70 0.13 -9.45
CA PRO A 85 13.59 0.14 -10.91
C PRO A 85 12.13 0.07 -11.39
N GLN A 86 11.33 -0.83 -10.81
CA GLN A 86 9.93 -1.03 -11.22
C GLN A 86 9.02 0.14 -10.82
N LEU A 87 9.35 0.82 -9.72
CA LEU A 87 8.67 2.06 -9.34
C LEU A 87 8.91 3.18 -10.37
N GLN A 88 10.12 3.25 -10.94
CA GLN A 88 10.49 4.26 -11.95
C GLN A 88 9.93 3.94 -13.34
N GLU A 89 9.80 2.66 -13.68
CA GLU A 89 9.17 2.19 -14.92
C GLU A 89 7.65 2.41 -14.94
N GLY A 90 7.03 2.71 -13.79
CA GLY A 90 5.60 2.99 -13.71
C GLY A 90 4.73 1.74 -13.86
N TRP A 91 5.16 0.62 -13.27
CA TRP A 91 4.36 -0.62 -13.19
C TRP A 91 2.98 -0.37 -12.55
N GLY A 92 2.06 -1.32 -12.73
CA GLY A 92 0.72 -1.22 -12.17
C GLY A 92 0.74 -1.04 -10.65
N PHE A 93 -0.31 -0.43 -10.08
CA PHE A 93 -0.45 -0.15 -8.64
C PHE A 93 0.59 0.78 -8.03
N VAL A 94 1.43 1.42 -8.85
CA VAL A 94 2.31 2.51 -8.41
C VAL A 94 1.53 3.82 -8.47
N LEU A 95 1.49 4.52 -7.35
CA LEU A 95 0.95 5.87 -7.26
C LEU A 95 1.97 6.75 -6.54
N ASN A 96 2.37 7.87 -7.13
CA ASN A 96 3.35 8.79 -6.52
C ASN A 96 4.68 8.12 -6.09
N GLY A 97 5.15 7.13 -6.86
CA GLY A 97 6.42 6.44 -6.59
C GLY A 97 6.37 5.41 -5.45
N GLN A 98 5.19 5.02 -4.98
CA GLN A 98 5.03 3.94 -4.00
C GLN A 98 4.07 2.87 -4.52
N LEU A 99 4.36 1.61 -4.20
CA LEU A 99 3.56 0.47 -4.60
C LEU A 99 2.41 0.25 -3.62
N SER A 100 1.16 0.29 -4.08
CA SER A 100 0.00 -0.10 -3.27
C SER A 100 -0.12 -1.61 -3.15
N LEU A 101 -0.12 -2.12 -1.92
CA LEU A 101 -0.39 -3.53 -1.65
C LEU A 101 -1.88 -3.80 -1.57
N TYR A 102 -2.28 -5.04 -1.88
CA TYR A 102 -3.66 -5.47 -1.78
C TYR A 102 -4.03 -5.78 -0.32
N VAL A 103 -4.83 -4.90 0.28
CA VAL A 103 -5.38 -5.04 1.64
C VAL A 103 -6.78 -5.67 1.55
N MET A 104 -7.10 -6.55 2.51
CA MET A 104 -8.38 -7.24 2.63
C MET A 104 -8.88 -7.12 4.07
N ASP A 105 -10.17 -7.33 4.29
CA ASP A 105 -10.82 -7.31 5.62
C ASP A 105 -10.04 -8.10 6.68
N LYS A 106 -9.48 -9.26 6.31
CA LYS A 106 -8.69 -10.11 7.22
C LYS A 106 -7.41 -9.45 7.75
N HIS A 107 -6.95 -8.34 7.16
CA HIS A 107 -5.75 -7.60 7.59
C HIS A 107 -6.08 -6.43 8.52
N HIS A 108 -7.33 -5.96 8.58
CA HIS A 108 -7.65 -4.67 9.21
C HIS A 108 -7.28 -4.66 10.69
N ALA A 109 -7.64 -5.72 11.42
CA ALA A 109 -7.30 -5.85 12.84
C ALA A 109 -5.78 -5.80 13.10
N ALA A 110 -4.96 -6.39 12.21
CA ALA A 110 -3.51 -6.33 12.31
C ALA A 110 -2.99 -4.91 12.09
N ILE A 111 -3.49 -4.23 11.05
CA ILE A 111 -3.14 -2.84 10.72
C ILE A 111 -3.50 -1.91 11.88
N HIS A 112 -4.71 -2.00 12.42
CA HIS A 112 -5.15 -1.21 13.57
C HIS A 112 -4.25 -1.43 14.78
N LYS A 113 -3.91 -2.68 15.09
CA LYS A 113 -3.02 -3.02 16.20
C LYS A 113 -1.62 -2.43 16.00
N LEU A 114 -1.08 -2.51 14.79
CA LEU A 114 0.25 -1.98 14.46
C LEU A 114 0.32 -0.46 14.65
N VAL A 115 -0.64 0.27 14.10
CA VAL A 115 -0.62 1.74 14.14
C VAL A 115 -1.01 2.29 15.51
N ARG A 116 -1.96 1.68 16.22
CA ARG A 116 -2.34 2.10 17.59
C ARG A 116 -1.19 1.95 18.59
N ASN A 117 -0.41 0.87 18.44
CA ASN A 117 0.74 0.61 19.28
C ASN A 117 2.00 1.39 18.83
N HIS A 118 1.86 2.24 17.80
CA HIS A 118 2.90 3.16 17.39
C HIS A 118 2.66 4.54 18.02
N GLY A 119 3.72 5.20 18.50
CA GLY A 119 3.62 6.40 19.34
C GLY A 119 3.09 7.67 18.67
N ARG A 120 2.45 7.57 17.50
CA ARG A 120 1.91 8.70 16.71
C ARG A 120 0.45 8.50 16.29
N PHE A 121 -0.29 7.65 17.00
CA PHE A 121 -1.72 7.43 16.73
C PHE A 121 -2.57 8.59 17.26
N VAL A 122 -3.47 9.12 16.43
CA VAL A 122 -4.43 10.17 16.75
C VAL A 122 -5.83 9.56 16.85
N PRO A 123 -6.41 9.39 18.06
CA PRO A 123 -7.74 8.81 18.21
C PRO A 123 -8.83 9.76 17.69
N ARG A 124 -9.84 9.22 16.99
CA ARG A 124 -11.01 9.96 16.48
C ARG A 124 -12.28 9.12 16.65
N GLY A 125 -13.04 9.38 17.71
CA GLY A 125 -14.28 8.64 18.02
C GLY A 125 -14.00 7.13 18.17
N ARG A 126 -14.68 6.30 17.36
CA ARG A 126 -14.46 4.84 17.34
C ARG A 126 -13.25 4.41 16.49
N GLY A 127 -12.65 5.34 15.75
CA GLY A 127 -11.51 5.10 14.86
C GLY A 127 -10.30 5.96 15.24
N GLY A 128 -9.50 6.28 14.23
CA GLY A 128 -8.40 7.20 14.37
C GLY A 128 -7.50 7.19 13.15
N ASN A 129 -6.45 7.98 13.23
CA ASN A 129 -5.43 8.02 12.22
C ASN A 129 -4.11 7.57 12.81
N GLY A 130 -3.33 6.80 12.06
CA GLY A 130 -2.01 6.40 12.48
C GLY A 130 -1.21 5.86 11.32
N VAL A 131 0.10 5.99 11.40
CA VAL A 131 1.01 5.59 10.33
C VAL A 131 2.27 5.00 10.95
N LEU A 132 2.81 3.98 10.29
CA LEU A 132 4.02 3.27 10.71
C LEU A 132 4.88 2.95 9.48
N ALA A 133 6.06 3.57 9.40
CA ALA A 133 7.13 3.10 8.52
C ALA A 133 7.90 1.96 9.20
N THR A 134 8.12 0.85 8.51
CA THR A 134 8.81 -0.32 9.06
C THR A 134 9.29 -1.25 7.95
N TRP A 135 10.25 -2.11 8.28
CA TRP A 135 10.52 -3.30 7.48
C TRP A 135 9.36 -4.29 7.61
N ALA A 136 8.99 -4.89 6.48
CA ALA A 136 8.09 -6.03 6.42
C ALA A 136 8.80 -7.25 5.83
N ASP A 137 8.43 -8.44 6.32
CA ASP A 137 8.87 -9.71 5.77
C ASP A 137 8.00 -10.05 4.54
N VAL A 138 8.65 -10.51 3.47
CA VAL A 138 8.03 -10.99 2.23
C VAL A 138 8.00 -12.51 2.25
N ILE A 139 6.81 -13.10 2.08
CA ILE A 139 6.61 -14.55 2.30
C ILE A 139 5.73 -15.13 1.19
N ALA A 140 6.23 -16.12 0.45
CA ALA A 140 5.39 -16.92 -0.43
C ALA A 140 4.38 -17.76 0.37
N GLU A 141 3.16 -17.87 -0.13
CA GLU A 141 2.07 -18.62 0.49
C GLU A 141 1.53 -19.70 -0.46
N PRO A 142 2.32 -20.74 -0.79
CA PRO A 142 1.93 -21.78 -1.77
C PRO A 142 0.70 -22.59 -1.38
N SER A 143 0.34 -22.58 -0.09
CA SER A 143 -0.87 -23.21 0.44
C SER A 143 -2.11 -22.32 0.37
N ASN A 144 -2.03 -21.13 -0.21
CA ASN A 144 -3.17 -20.24 -0.34
C ASN A 144 -4.21 -20.85 -1.29
N ARG A 145 -5.45 -20.95 -0.81
CA ARG A 145 -6.55 -21.63 -1.50
C ARG A 145 -6.98 -20.96 -2.81
N TYR A 146 -6.74 -19.66 -2.95
CA TYR A 146 -7.22 -18.86 -4.08
C TYR A 146 -6.16 -18.64 -5.14
N ASP A 147 -4.90 -18.54 -4.73
CA ASP A 147 -3.77 -18.22 -5.59
C ASP A 147 -2.51 -18.86 -5.00
N SER A 148 -2.04 -19.95 -5.61
CA SER A 148 -0.83 -20.66 -5.16
C SER A 148 0.44 -19.82 -5.29
N ASP A 149 0.42 -18.75 -6.07
CA ASP A 149 1.55 -17.85 -6.25
C ASP A 149 1.42 -16.60 -5.38
N ALA A 150 0.48 -16.58 -4.44
CA ALA A 150 0.29 -15.46 -3.53
C ALA A 150 1.56 -15.19 -2.71
N VAL A 151 1.99 -13.93 -2.69
CA VAL A 151 3.07 -13.46 -1.83
C VAL A 151 2.50 -12.47 -0.83
N ARG A 152 2.54 -12.84 0.45
CA ARG A 152 2.06 -12.01 1.56
C ARG A 152 3.17 -11.15 2.13
N VAL A 153 2.79 -9.99 2.64
CA VAL A 153 3.65 -9.06 3.36
C VAL A 153 3.25 -9.06 4.83
N GLN A 154 4.23 -9.22 5.72
CA GLN A 154 4.01 -9.29 7.16
C GLN A 154 4.83 -8.26 7.93
N VAL A 155 4.20 -7.60 8.89
CA VAL A 155 4.88 -6.70 9.83
C VAL A 155 4.77 -7.31 11.23
N ARG A 156 5.92 -7.56 11.86
CA ARG A 156 6.00 -8.18 13.21
C ARG A 156 5.19 -9.48 13.29
N GLY A 157 5.29 -10.32 12.25
CA GLY A 157 4.56 -11.59 12.13
C GLY A 157 3.07 -11.48 11.82
N MET A 158 2.53 -10.27 11.65
CA MET A 158 1.12 -10.05 11.32
C MET A 158 0.96 -9.76 9.81
N PRO A 159 0.10 -10.48 9.07
CA PRO A 159 -0.20 -10.17 7.67
C PRO A 159 -0.86 -8.80 7.53
N VAL A 160 -0.34 -7.98 6.61
CA VAL A 160 -0.87 -6.63 6.34
C VAL A 160 -1.31 -6.44 4.88
N GLY A 161 -0.89 -7.30 3.96
CA GLY A 161 -1.26 -7.19 2.55
C GLY A 161 -0.66 -8.30 1.69
N TYR A 162 -1.02 -8.29 0.41
CA TYR A 162 -0.41 -9.12 -0.63
C TYR A 162 0.14 -8.27 -1.76
N PHE A 163 1.17 -8.77 -2.44
CA PHE A 163 1.54 -8.26 -3.76
C PHE A 163 0.45 -8.60 -4.78
N ALA A 164 0.26 -7.71 -5.76
CA ALA A 164 -0.71 -7.87 -6.84
C ALA A 164 -0.01 -8.04 -8.19
N MET A 165 -0.62 -8.82 -9.08
CA MET A 165 -0.18 -8.99 -10.48
C MET A 165 1.34 -9.24 -10.62
N GLU A 166 2.02 -8.50 -11.50
CA GLU A 166 3.45 -8.63 -11.82
C GLU A 166 4.38 -8.47 -10.62
N TRP A 167 3.94 -7.79 -9.55
CA TRP A 167 4.74 -7.65 -8.33
C TRP A 167 4.92 -8.95 -7.57
N LYS A 168 4.01 -9.93 -7.75
CA LYS A 168 4.17 -11.27 -7.17
C LYS A 168 5.33 -12.01 -7.83
N ASP A 169 5.46 -11.87 -9.14
CA ASP A 169 6.52 -12.52 -9.92
C ASP A 169 7.89 -11.98 -9.49
N LEU A 170 8.03 -10.65 -9.40
CA LEU A 170 9.23 -9.99 -8.87
C LEU A 170 9.54 -10.46 -7.43
N ALA A 171 8.53 -10.56 -6.57
CA ALA A 171 8.73 -11.02 -5.21
C ALA A 171 9.22 -12.48 -5.15
N HIS A 172 8.70 -13.36 -6.00
CA HIS A 172 9.18 -14.74 -6.12
C HIS A 172 10.62 -14.81 -6.63
N GLU A 173 11.02 -13.95 -7.56
CA GLU A 173 12.41 -13.86 -8.02
C GLU A 173 13.35 -13.51 -6.87
N HIS A 174 13.03 -12.50 -6.07
CA HIS A 174 13.82 -12.15 -4.90
C HIS A 174 13.83 -13.25 -3.83
N LEU A 175 12.70 -13.91 -3.58
CA LEU A 175 12.62 -15.05 -2.67
C LEU A 175 13.53 -16.20 -3.13
N LYS A 176 13.55 -16.49 -4.43
CA LYS A 176 14.43 -17.50 -5.03
C LYS A 176 15.90 -17.11 -4.90
N GLN A 177 16.25 -15.87 -5.21
CA GLN A 177 17.63 -15.35 -5.15
C GLN A 177 18.17 -15.29 -3.71
N ALA A 178 17.31 -14.93 -2.75
CA ALA A 178 17.65 -14.89 -1.33
C ALA A 178 17.97 -16.28 -0.75
N GLY A 179 17.41 -17.32 -1.35
CA GLY A 179 17.56 -18.71 -0.90
C GLY A 179 16.96 -18.90 0.49
N ARG A 180 17.82 -19.03 1.51
CA ARG A 180 17.39 -19.21 2.91
C ARG A 180 17.34 -17.91 3.72
N LYS A 181 17.76 -16.78 3.12
CA LYS A 181 17.76 -15.49 3.82
C LYS A 181 16.33 -14.95 3.90
N PRO A 182 15.93 -14.35 5.03
CA PRO A 182 14.68 -13.59 5.08
C PRO A 182 14.70 -12.46 4.04
N VAL A 183 13.62 -12.34 3.27
CA VAL A 183 13.41 -11.23 2.34
C VAL A 183 12.59 -10.15 3.03
N ARG A 184 13.07 -8.91 2.96
CA ARG A 184 12.39 -7.75 3.53
C ARG A 184 12.22 -6.61 2.54
N ILE A 185 11.18 -5.83 2.75
CA ILE A 185 10.87 -4.64 1.96
C ILE A 185 10.46 -3.49 2.90
N PRO A 186 10.85 -2.23 2.62
CA PRO A 186 10.33 -1.08 3.34
C PRO A 186 8.85 -0.89 3.04
N VAL A 187 8.04 -0.72 4.09
CA VAL A 187 6.61 -0.44 3.95
C VAL A 187 6.16 0.70 4.85
N VAL A 188 5.06 1.34 4.45
CA VAL A 188 4.24 2.16 5.33
C VAL A 188 2.90 1.47 5.53
N VAL A 189 2.56 1.20 6.79
CA VAL A 189 1.25 0.72 7.21
C VAL A 189 0.45 1.92 7.72
N ARG A 190 -0.78 2.05 7.25
CA ARG A 190 -1.60 3.24 7.47
C ARG A 190 -3.02 2.86 7.83
N TRP A 191 -3.55 3.54 8.84
CA TRP A 191 -4.97 3.63 9.08
C TRP A 191 -5.35 5.10 9.04
N TRP A 192 -6.31 5.45 8.19
CA TRP A 192 -6.77 6.82 8.06
C TRP A 192 -8.29 6.82 8.00
N ARG A 193 -8.91 7.50 8.95
CA ARG A 193 -10.37 7.50 9.15
C ARG A 193 -10.93 6.08 9.33
N GLN A 194 -11.49 5.50 8.27
CA GLN A 194 -12.09 4.16 8.28
C GLN A 194 -11.38 3.18 7.34
N ASP A 195 -10.30 3.61 6.68
CA ASP A 195 -9.66 2.85 5.62
C ASP A 195 -8.22 2.49 5.98
N GLU A 196 -7.82 1.29 5.57
CA GLU A 196 -6.50 0.72 5.77
C GLU A 196 -5.70 0.67 4.47
N TYR A 197 -4.46 1.13 4.56
CA TYR A 197 -3.56 1.17 3.41
C TYR A 197 -2.21 0.60 3.79
N VAL A 198 -1.57 -0.05 2.82
CA VAL A 198 -0.18 -0.48 2.94
C VAL A 198 0.53 -0.19 1.63
N TRP A 199 1.64 0.53 1.72
CA TRP A 199 2.48 0.84 0.57
C TRP A 199 3.90 0.31 0.78
N ALA A 200 4.51 -0.18 -0.29
CA ALA A 200 5.93 -0.53 -0.34
C ALA A 200 6.75 0.56 -1.04
N PHE A 201 7.99 0.74 -0.59
CA PHE A 201 8.90 1.79 -1.04
C PHE A 201 10.25 1.20 -1.47
N GLY A 202 10.97 1.89 -2.36
CA GLY A 202 12.32 1.51 -2.78
C GLY A 202 13.33 1.57 -1.64
N SER A 203 13.12 2.47 -0.66
CA SER A 203 13.98 2.60 0.51
C SER A 203 13.23 2.87 1.81
N MET A 204 13.87 2.53 2.94
CA MET A 204 13.35 2.86 4.27
C MET A 204 13.29 4.38 4.49
N ALA A 205 14.26 5.13 3.97
CA ALA A 205 14.27 6.59 4.08
C ALA A 205 13.05 7.24 3.41
N GLU A 206 12.61 6.73 2.26
CA GLU A 206 11.38 7.19 1.60
C GLU A 206 10.13 6.84 2.40
N ALA A 207 10.05 5.61 2.91
CA ALA A 207 8.95 5.18 3.77
C ALA A 207 8.83 6.07 5.03
N GLU A 208 9.96 6.41 5.66
CA GLU A 208 10.01 7.28 6.84
C GLU A 208 9.59 8.72 6.52
N ARG A 209 10.05 9.28 5.40
CA ARG A 209 9.64 10.61 4.93
C ARG A 209 8.13 10.66 4.67
N PHE A 210 7.60 9.66 3.98
CA PHE A 210 6.15 9.56 3.74
C PHE A 210 5.38 9.43 5.06
N ALA A 211 5.83 8.57 5.97
CA ALA A 211 5.17 8.40 7.27
C ALA A 211 5.22 9.67 8.13
N ALA A 212 6.32 10.43 8.09
CA ALA A 212 6.44 11.71 8.78
C ALA A 212 5.43 12.74 8.23
N TRP A 213 5.36 12.87 6.90
CA TRP A 213 4.36 13.72 6.24
C TRP A 213 2.92 13.29 6.60
N ALA A 214 2.60 12.00 6.48
CA ALA A 214 1.26 11.49 6.78
C ALA A 214 0.86 11.72 8.24
N ALA A 215 1.81 11.61 9.18
CA ALA A 215 1.59 11.91 10.58
C ALA A 215 1.32 13.39 10.84
N GLN A 216 1.93 14.31 10.08
CA GLN A 216 1.60 15.74 10.17
C GLN A 216 0.16 16.00 9.72
N GLN A 217 -0.26 15.37 8.62
CA GLN A 217 -1.63 15.48 8.10
C GLN A 217 -2.68 14.97 9.10
N ASP A 218 -2.34 14.01 9.96
CA ASP A 218 -3.26 13.50 11.00
C ASP A 218 -3.61 14.49 12.09
N LEU A 219 -2.68 15.42 12.36
CA LEU A 219 -2.87 16.46 13.36
C LEU A 219 -3.81 17.56 12.82
N GLU A 220 -3.82 17.75 11.50
CA GLU A 220 -4.58 18.78 10.80
C GLU A 220 -6.01 18.33 10.41
N ALA A 221 -6.25 17.02 10.31
CA ALA A 221 -7.52 16.41 9.90
C ALA A 221 -8.39 15.96 11.08
#